data_AF-A0A356GEL4-F1
#
_entry.id   AF-A0A356GEL4-F1
#
_cell.length_a   1.000
_cell.length_b   1.000
_cell.length_c   1.000
_cell.angle_alpha   90.00
_cell.angle_beta   90.00
_cell.angle_gamma   90.00
#
_symmetry.space_group_name_H-M   'P 1'
#
loop_
_entity.id
_entity.type
_entity.pdbx_description
1 polymer ?
#
loop_
_entity_poly.entity_id
_entity_poly.type
_entity_poly.pdbx_seq_one_letter_code
_entity_poly.pdbx_strand_id
1 'polypeptide(L)'
;MITKLGKSLFKMLPLLLGSLAAGAINGLFGMGGGIVIYFILSRLYAQSDEYDAKDIFAMTVISVLIMSLSSVFLYFSSGAFSLSDALPYMLPAVMGGIAGAFALSYIKASLLKKIFAAIMVYGGISLIFRR
;
A
#
# COMPACT_ATOMS: atom_id res chain seq x y z
N MET A 1 11.23 21.17 23.12
CA MET A 1 10.81 19.76 23.30
C MET A 1 9.28 19.60 23.20
N ILE A 2 8.49 20.47 23.85
CA ILE A 2 7.01 20.47 23.81
C ILE A 2 6.43 20.70 22.39
N THR A 3 7.09 21.49 21.55
CA THR A 3 6.69 21.76 20.16
C THR A 3 6.87 20.58 19.19
N LYS A 4 7.78 19.63 19.46
CA LYS A 4 7.91 18.38 18.68
C LYS A 4 6.79 17.39 19.01
N LEU A 5 6.36 17.33 20.27
CA LEU A 5 5.29 16.43 20.72
C LEU A 5 3.93 16.84 20.14
N GLY A 6 3.61 18.14 20.11
CA GLY A 6 2.38 18.65 19.49
C GLY A 6 2.29 18.36 17.98
N LYS A 7 3.39 18.52 17.24
CA LYS A 7 3.45 18.14 15.81
C LYS A 7 3.31 16.63 15.59
N SER A 8 3.84 15.80 16.50
CA SER A 8 3.70 14.34 16.43
C SER A 8 2.24 13.90 16.64
N LEU A 9 1.57 14.44 17.67
CA LEU A 9 0.17 14.14 17.96
C LEU A 9 -0.77 14.55 16.82
N PHE A 10 -0.51 15.70 16.18
CA PHE A 10 -1.27 16.15 15.02
C PHE A 10 -1.07 15.26 13.78
N LYS A 11 0.07 14.56 13.67
CA LYS A 11 0.32 13.55 12.62
C LYS A 11 -0.29 12.18 12.95
N MET A 12 -0.45 11.83 14.22
CA MET A 12 -1.02 10.55 14.64
C MET A 12 -2.51 10.42 14.29
N LEU A 13 -3.29 11.48 14.50
CA LEU A 13 -4.73 11.47 14.24
C LEU A 13 -5.09 11.10 12.77
N PRO A 14 -4.53 11.77 11.74
CA PRO A 14 -4.81 11.40 10.35
C PRO A 14 -4.24 10.03 9.97
N LEU A 15 -3.15 9.59 10.59
CA LEU A 15 -2.60 8.24 10.38
C LEU A 15 -3.55 7.16 10.91
N LEU A 16 -4.19 7.42 12.06
CA LEU A 16 -5.07 6.48 12.73
C LEU A 16 -6.43 6.40 12.03
N LEU A 17 -7.06 7.54 11.71
CA LEU A 17 -8.28 7.55 10.89
C LEU A 17 -8.03 6.97 9.49
N GLY A 18 -6.89 7.35 8.91
CA GLY A 18 -6.54 6.93 7.56
C GLY A 18 -6.24 5.44 7.43
N SER A 19 -5.55 4.85 8.41
CA SER A 19 -5.32 3.40 8.45
C SER A 19 -6.61 2.62 8.73
N LEU A 20 -7.51 3.15 9.57
CA LEU A 20 -8.83 2.57 9.80
C LEU A 20 -9.68 2.57 8.52
N ALA A 21 -9.72 3.71 7.81
CA ALA A 21 -10.41 3.82 6.52
C ALA A 21 -9.80 2.89 5.46
N ALA A 22 -8.47 2.81 5.39
CA ALA A 22 -7.78 1.90 4.47
C ALA A 22 -8.12 0.43 4.76
N GLY A 23 -8.16 0.04 6.03
CA GLY A 23 -8.57 -1.30 6.45
C GLY A 23 -10.04 -1.59 6.10
N ALA A 24 -10.95 -0.65 6.36
CA ALA A 24 -12.35 -0.77 6.00
C ALA A 24 -12.55 -0.93 4.48
N ILE A 25 -11.88 -0.10 3.68
CA ILE A 25 -11.91 -0.20 2.21
C ILE A 25 -11.34 -1.54 1.74
N ASN A 26 -10.22 -1.97 2.32
CA ASN A 26 -9.62 -3.26 1.98
C ASN A 26 -10.55 -4.44 2.35
N GLY A 27 -11.26 -4.37 3.47
CA GLY A 27 -12.23 -5.39 3.87
C GLY A 27 -13.50 -5.40 3.02
N LEU A 28 -14.01 -4.24 2.61
CA LEU A 28 -15.24 -4.13 1.82
C LEU A 28 -15.03 -4.46 0.34
N PHE A 29 -13.96 -3.94 -0.26
CA PHE A 29 -13.71 -4.06 -1.70
C PHE A 29 -12.68 -5.15 -2.04
N GLY A 30 -11.98 -5.71 -1.05
CA GLY A 30 -10.90 -6.67 -1.26
C GLY A 30 -9.64 -6.07 -1.91
N MET A 31 -9.67 -4.80 -2.31
CA MET A 31 -8.53 -4.07 -2.89
C MET A 31 -8.61 -2.58 -2.58
N GLY A 32 -7.50 -1.86 -2.80
CA GLY A 32 -7.47 -0.39 -2.76
C GLY A 32 -7.04 0.24 -1.44
N GLY A 33 -6.95 -0.53 -0.35
CA GLY A 33 -6.43 -0.02 0.94
C GLY A 33 -5.01 0.55 0.85
N GLY A 34 -4.15 -0.05 0.02
CA GLY A 34 -2.79 0.44 -0.23
C GLY A 34 -2.74 1.83 -0.89
N ILE A 35 -3.70 2.14 -1.76
CA ILE A 35 -3.77 3.45 -2.43
C ILE A 35 -4.09 4.53 -1.40
N VAL A 36 -5.03 4.24 -0.49
CA VAL A 36 -5.40 5.14 0.60
C VAL A 36 -4.20 5.42 1.51
N ILE A 37 -3.49 4.37 1.92
CA ILE A 37 -2.25 4.49 2.72
C ILE A 37 -1.20 5.36 2.00
N TYR A 38 -0.98 5.11 0.70
CA TYR A 38 -0.02 5.89 -0.08
C TYR A 38 -0.36 7.38 -0.07
N PHE A 39 -1.62 7.75 -0.28
CA PHE A 39 -2.03 9.15 -0.28
C PHE A 39 -1.87 9.82 1.09
N ILE A 40 -2.20 9.10 2.17
CA ILE A 40 -2.03 9.61 3.54
C ILE A 40 -0.55 9.84 3.83
N LEU A 41 0.30 8.84 3.59
CA LEU A 41 1.75 8.96 3.79
C LEU A 41 2.33 10.06 2.91
N SER A 42 1.97 10.10 1.62
CA SER A 42 2.43 11.12 0.70
C SER A 42 2.02 12.52 1.14
N ARG A 43 0.84 12.70 1.76
CA ARG A 43 0.38 14.00 2.24
C ARG A 43 1.05 14.41 3.54
N LEU A 44 1.24 13.46 4.47
CA LEU A 44 1.87 13.70 5.77
C LEU A 44 3.35 14.03 5.64
N TYR A 45 4.04 13.40 4.69
CA TYR A 45 5.46 13.60 4.44
C TYR A 45 5.75 14.58 3.29
N ALA A 46 4.73 15.18 2.66
CA ALA A 46 4.89 16.12 1.54
C ALA A 46 5.82 17.32 1.83
N GLN A 47 5.92 17.74 3.09
CA GLN A 47 6.79 18.85 3.52
C GLN A 47 8.02 18.39 4.31
N SER A 48 8.31 17.09 4.33
CA SER A 48 9.45 16.53 5.04
C SER A 48 10.53 16.19 4.00
N ASP A 49 11.72 16.78 4.09
CA ASP A 49 12.90 16.36 3.29
C ASP A 49 13.49 15.02 3.78
N GLU A 50 12.85 14.40 4.77
CA GLU A 50 13.29 13.18 5.44
C GLU A 50 12.94 11.91 4.65
N TYR A 51 11.89 11.95 3.82
CA TYR A 51 11.40 10.77 3.10
C TYR A 51 11.14 11.07 1.63
N ASP A 52 11.77 10.28 0.78
CA ASP A 52 11.56 10.34 -0.66
C ASP A 52 10.33 9.54 -1.10
N ALA A 53 9.94 9.71 -2.36
CA ALA A 53 8.83 8.97 -2.96
C ALA A 53 8.99 7.45 -2.87
N LYS A 54 10.24 6.97 -2.87
CA LYS A 54 10.59 5.55 -2.75
C LYS A 54 10.29 5.02 -1.35
N ASP A 55 10.61 5.79 -0.32
CA ASP A 55 10.39 5.40 1.07
C ASP A 55 8.90 5.31 1.36
N ILE A 56 8.14 6.30 0.88
CA ILE A 56 6.67 6.32 0.99
C ILE A 56 6.06 5.11 0.27
N PHE A 57 6.62 4.73 -0.89
CA PHE A 57 6.22 3.53 -1.60
C PHE A 57 6.53 2.26 -0.81
N ALA A 58 7.74 2.12 -0.27
CA ALA A 58 8.14 0.98 0.53
C ALA A 58 7.27 0.82 1.79
N MET A 59 7.00 1.92 2.50
CA MET A 59 6.08 1.97 3.64
C MET A 59 4.64 1.58 3.27
N THR A 60 4.20 1.94 2.06
CA THR A 60 2.89 1.52 1.57
C THR A 60 2.88 0.01 1.31
N VAL A 61 3.90 -0.51 0.62
CA VAL A 61 4.00 -1.95 0.28
C VAL A 61 4.04 -2.80 1.54
N ILE A 62 4.80 -2.41 2.56
CA ILE A 62 4.85 -3.18 3.81
C ILE A 62 3.51 -3.17 4.55
N SER A 63 2.77 -2.06 4.49
CA SER A 63 1.41 -1.97 5.05
C SER A 63 0.43 -2.88 4.32
N VAL A 64 0.51 -2.94 2.98
CA VAL A 64 -0.30 -3.84 2.15
C VAL A 64 0.05 -5.30 2.43
N LEU A 65 1.32 -5.62 2.69
CA LEU A 65 1.74 -6.96 3.09
C LEU A 65 1.06 -7.38 4.39
N ILE A 66 1.05 -6.52 5.42
CA ILE A 66 0.37 -6.79 6.70
C ILE A 66 -1.13 -7.04 6.46
N MET A 67 -1.80 -6.19 5.68
CA MET A 67 -3.21 -6.38 5.34
C MET A 67 -3.47 -7.69 4.60
N SER A 68 -2.58 -8.06 3.67
CA SER A 68 -2.68 -9.30 2.91
C SER A 68 -2.50 -10.51 3.81
N LEU A 69 -1.54 -10.45 4.74
CA LEU A 69 -1.29 -11.51 5.71
C LEU A 69 -2.49 -11.71 6.64
N SER A 70 -3.11 -10.62 7.10
CA SER A 70 -4.37 -10.68 7.85
C SER A 70 -5.49 -11.34 7.04
N SER A 71 -5.59 -11.01 5.75
CA SER A 71 -6.61 -11.58 4.86
C SER A 71 -6.40 -13.09 4.66
N VAL A 72 -5.16 -13.51 4.40
CA VAL A 72 -4.81 -14.94 4.27
C VAL A 72 -5.12 -15.70 5.56
N PHE A 73 -4.79 -15.14 6.73
CA PHE A 73 -5.09 -15.76 8.02
C PHE A 73 -6.60 -15.96 8.23
N LEU A 74 -7.40 -14.93 7.94
CA LEU A 74 -8.86 -14.99 8.05
C LEU A 74 -9.47 -16.00 7.07
N TYR A 75 -9.03 -15.99 5.81
CA TYR A 75 -9.55 -16.92 4.80
C TYR A 75 -9.18 -18.37 5.09
N PHE A 76 -7.95 -18.61 5.55
CA PHE A 76 -7.51 -19.94 5.98
C PHE A 76 -8.33 -20.44 7.18
N SER A 77 -8.56 -19.59 8.20
CA SER A 77 -9.38 -19.94 9.38
C SER A 77 -10.85 -20.21 9.02
N SER A 78 -11.39 -19.51 8.03
CA SER A 78 -12.77 -19.72 7.56
C SER A 78 -12.98 -20.98 6.70
N GLY A 79 -11.91 -21.71 6.35
CA GLY A 79 -11.98 -22.87 5.46
C GLY A 79 -12.27 -22.53 3.99
N ALA A 80 -12.31 -21.25 3.62
CA ALA A 80 -12.58 -20.78 2.27
C ALA A 80 -11.39 -20.89 1.30
N PHE A 81 -10.22 -21.35 1.78
CA PHE A 81 -8.97 -21.32 1.05
C PHE A 81 -8.07 -22.50 1.41
N SER A 82 -7.57 -23.21 0.40
CA SER A 82 -6.55 -24.26 0.55
C SER A 82 -5.18 -23.73 0.12
N LEU A 83 -4.16 -23.98 0.95
CA LEU A 83 -2.77 -23.63 0.63
C LEU A 83 -2.27 -24.32 -0.65
N SER A 84 -2.79 -25.51 -0.94
CA SER A 84 -2.43 -26.32 -2.10
C SER A 84 -2.73 -25.60 -3.41
N ASP A 85 -3.83 -24.86 -3.47
CA ASP A 85 -4.25 -24.12 -4.67
C ASP A 85 -3.45 -22.83 -4.87
N ALA A 86 -2.88 -22.29 -3.78
CA ALA A 86 -2.11 -21.05 -3.81
C ALA A 86 -0.61 -21.25 -4.04
N LEU A 87 -0.07 -22.41 -3.70
CA LEU A 87 1.34 -22.77 -3.88
C LEU A 87 1.87 -22.44 -5.29
N PRO A 88 1.15 -22.77 -6.39
CA PRO A 88 1.61 -22.46 -7.74
C PRO A 88 1.77 -20.96 -8.01
N TYR A 89 0.98 -20.13 -7.34
CA TYR A 89 1.00 -18.67 -7.48
C TYR A 89 2.00 -18.00 -6.54
N MET A 90 2.39 -18.66 -5.44
CA MET A 90 3.36 -18.11 -4.49
C MET A 90 4.73 -17.90 -5.12
N LEU A 91 5.23 -18.87 -5.90
CA LEU A 91 6.55 -18.79 -6.51
C LEU A 91 6.70 -17.59 -7.46
N PRO A 92 5.82 -17.38 -8.46
CA PRO A 92 5.89 -16.19 -9.30
C PRO A 92 5.61 -14.90 -8.52
N ALA A 93 4.75 -14.92 -7.47
CA ALA A 93 4.51 -13.76 -6.63
C ALA A 93 5.75 -13.32 -5.85
N VAL A 94 6.49 -14.27 -5.25
CA VAL A 94 7.74 -14.00 -4.53
C VAL A 94 8.81 -13.49 -5.50
N MET A 95 8.98 -14.15 -6.64
CA MET A 95 9.93 -13.72 -7.67
C MET A 95 9.61 -12.31 -8.19
N GLY A 96 8.33 -12.02 -8.44
CA GLY A 96 7.86 -10.70 -8.85
C GLY A 96 8.07 -9.64 -7.76
N GLY A 97 7.82 -9.99 -6.48
CA GLY A 97 8.05 -9.10 -5.34
C GLY A 97 9.52 -8.74 -5.16
N ILE A 98 10.42 -9.72 -5.26
CA ILE A 98 11.88 -9.51 -5.21
C ILE A 98 12.33 -8.65 -6.39
N ALA A 99 11.94 -9.01 -7.62
CA ALA A 99 12.28 -8.25 -8.81
C ALA A 99 11.77 -6.79 -8.74
N GLY A 100 10.56 -6.58 -8.23
CA GLY A 100 9.98 -5.27 -8.00
C GLY A 100 10.74 -4.45 -6.96
N ALA A 101 11.14 -5.07 -5.84
CA ALA A 101 11.95 -4.43 -4.81
C ALA A 101 13.33 -4.02 -5.34
N PHE A 102 13.97 -4.87 -6.15
CA PHE A 102 15.21 -4.52 -6.84
C PHE A 102 14.99 -3.37 -7.83
N ALA A 103 13.98 -3.45 -8.69
CA ALA A 103 13.67 -2.38 -9.66
C ALA A 103 13.41 -1.02 -9.00
N LEU A 104 12.76 -1.01 -7.82
CA LEU A 104 12.50 0.20 -7.05
C LEU A 104 13.79 0.95 -6.65
N SER A 105 14.88 0.20 -6.39
CA SER A 105 16.19 0.78 -6.07
C SER A 105 16.79 1.54 -7.26
N TYR A 106 16.57 1.07 -8.49
CA TYR A 106 17.13 1.66 -9.73
C TYR A 106 16.26 2.78 -10.34
N ILE A 107 14.95 2.78 -10.10
CA ILE A 107 14.03 3.78 -10.71
C ILE A 107 14.19 5.14 -10.02
N LYS A 108 14.23 6.24 -10.77
CA LYS A 108 14.23 7.60 -10.18
C LYS A 108 12.88 7.90 -9.52
N ALA A 109 12.88 8.58 -8.37
CA ALA A 109 11.66 8.91 -7.63
C ALA A 109 10.61 9.67 -8.48
N SER A 110 11.06 10.56 -9.37
CA SER A 110 10.18 11.29 -10.30
C SER A 110 9.51 10.39 -11.33
N LEU A 111 10.22 9.37 -11.82
CA LEU A 111 9.68 8.39 -12.76
C LEU A 111 8.70 7.46 -12.06
N LEU A 112 9.02 7.00 -10.84
CA LEU A 112 8.15 6.16 -10.03
C LEU A 112 6.79 6.83 -9.77
N LYS A 113 6.79 8.11 -9.39
CA LYS A 113 5.54 8.88 -9.20
C LYS A 113 4.70 8.93 -10.48
N LYS A 114 5.33 9.15 -11.63
CA LYS A 114 4.63 9.20 -12.93
C LYS A 114 4.03 7.85 -13.30
N ILE A 115 4.79 6.77 -13.16
CA ILE A 115 4.31 5.40 -13.43
C ILE A 115 3.14 5.07 -12.50
N PHE A 116 3.27 5.33 -11.20
CA PHE A 116 2.19 5.07 -10.25
C PHE A 116 0.94 5.87 -10.60
N ALA A 117 1.07 7.17 -10.84
CA ALA A 117 -0.07 8.01 -11.23
C ALA A 117 -0.74 7.51 -12.52
N ALA A 118 0.03 7.11 -13.53
CA ALA A 118 -0.50 6.56 -14.77
C ALA A 118 -1.28 5.26 -14.52
N ILE A 119 -0.75 4.33 -13.72
CA ILE A 119 -1.43 3.08 -13.36
C ILE A 119 -2.72 3.37 -12.57
N MET A 120 -2.70 4.32 -11.64
CA MET A 120 -3.88 4.68 -10.85
C MET A 120 -4.99 5.27 -11.73
N VAL A 121 -4.65 6.19 -12.63
CA VAL A 121 -5.60 6.78 -13.58
C VAL A 121 -6.16 5.70 -14.50
N TYR A 122 -5.29 4.84 -15.05
CA TYR A 122 -5.72 3.72 -15.88
C TYR A 122 -6.65 2.77 -15.14
N GLY A 123 -6.34 2.42 -13.89
CA GLY A 123 -7.19 1.57 -13.05
C GLY A 123 -8.57 2.19 -12.80
N GLY A 124 -8.61 3.49 -12.49
CA GLY A 124 -9.85 4.24 -12.31
C GLY A 124 -10.71 4.29 -13.60
N ILE A 125 -10.08 4.58 -14.74
CA ILE A 125 -10.77 4.57 -16.05
C ILE A 125 -11.28 3.16 -16.36
N SER A 126 -10.45 2.15 -16.18
CA SER A 126 -10.81 0.75 -16.46
C SER A 126 -12.05 0.32 -15.68
N LEU A 127 -12.19 0.73 -14.41
CA LEU A 127 -13.38 0.42 -13.60
C LEU A 127 -14.66 1.10 -14.12
N ILE A 128 -14.56 2.30 -14.71
CA ILE A 128 -15.72 3.03 -15.24
C ILE A 128 -16.19 2.43 -16.57
N PHE A 129 -15.25 2.03 -17.43
CA PHE A 129 -15.57 1.56 -18.78
C PHE A 129 -15.82 0.06 -18.87
N ARG A 130 -15.33 -0.74 -17.93
CA ARG A 130 -15.50 -2.21 -17.90
C ARG A 130 -16.82 -2.63 -17.23
N ARG A 131 -17.94 -2.07 -17.71
CA ARG A 131 -19.29 -2.52 -17.36
C ARG A 131 -19.52 -3.97 -17.75
#